data_AF-A0A6B0YJZ3-F1
#
_entry.id   AF-A0A6B0YJZ3-F1
#
_cell.length_a   1.000
_cell.length_b   1.000
_cell.length_c   1.000
_cell.angle_alpha   90.00
_cell.angle_beta   90.00
_cell.angle_gamma   90.00
#
_symmetry.space_group_name_H-M   'P 1'
#
loop_
_entity.id
_entity.type
_entity.pdbx_description
1 polymer ?
#
loop_
_entity_poly.entity_id
_entity_poly.type
_entity_poly.pdbx_seq_one_letter_code
_entity_poly.pdbx_strand_id
1 'polypeptide(L)'
;MMLGMGVAAAPILFALAIYPDSFNLSWNQGRGGFLFALVFLVAELVGLKLAPSMRRLIISIPMAAGVITYLILMESGLQDILASSASEYGVQLVYSWIWMWDFVVMSLFLTAIFVLYFGRRWIRIAPAAPMFLGGSAIILSLDAFFPYDTLGPLQYIVPYLVQANVGLIQLLELGTATARDNIMFLRGDHGPMVLQVFWPSAGVHSVIIYSLVMGAFLLKMNIPPRRKAIYFGLGILGTIIVNMIRIFSLSWYALKVTADPQRWEEFHSVAGEIMFLPWLFAFLFVVMIIETRRMRRIKSSS
;
A
#
# COMPACT_ATOMS: atom_id res chain seq x y z
N MET A 1 10.91 -10.28 -23.50
CA MET A 1 10.40 -9.79 -22.20
C MET A 1 9.27 -8.79 -22.37
N MET A 2 9.42 -7.76 -23.22
CA MET A 2 8.40 -6.72 -23.42
C MET A 2 6.99 -7.26 -23.70
N LEU A 3 6.83 -8.26 -24.58
CA LEU A 3 5.51 -8.86 -24.84
C LEU A 3 4.89 -9.50 -23.61
N GLY A 4 5.67 -10.25 -22.80
CA GLY A 4 5.19 -10.87 -21.57
C GLY A 4 4.82 -9.84 -20.50
N MET A 5 5.60 -8.77 -20.40
CA MET A 5 5.27 -7.62 -19.55
C MET A 5 3.96 -6.95 -20.01
N GLY A 6 3.77 -6.81 -21.32
CA GLY A 6 2.52 -6.29 -21.91
C GLY A 6 1.30 -7.13 -21.53
N VAL A 7 1.40 -8.46 -21.63
CA VAL A 7 0.30 -9.37 -21.21
C VAL A 7 0.03 -9.24 -19.70
N ALA A 8 1.07 -9.20 -18.87
CA ALA A 8 0.93 -9.06 -17.42
C ALA A 8 0.33 -7.70 -17.01
N ALA A 9 0.64 -6.62 -17.74
CA ALA A 9 0.10 -5.28 -17.50
C ALA A 9 -1.31 -5.08 -18.07
N ALA A 10 -1.72 -5.92 -19.03
CA ALA A 10 -2.92 -5.68 -19.84
C ALA A 10 -4.20 -5.46 -19.01
N PRO A 11 -4.52 -6.25 -17.95
CA PRO A 11 -5.73 -5.99 -17.16
C PRO A 11 -5.73 -4.65 -16.44
N ILE A 12 -4.57 -4.22 -15.93
CA ILE A 12 -4.43 -2.91 -15.26
C ILE A 12 -4.61 -1.77 -16.26
N LEU A 13 -3.93 -1.87 -17.42
CA LEU A 13 -4.03 -0.87 -18.47
C LEU A 13 -5.44 -0.80 -19.07
N PHE A 14 -6.10 -1.94 -19.21
CA PHE A 14 -7.50 -2.02 -19.62
C PHE A 14 -8.41 -1.31 -18.62
N ALA A 15 -8.32 -1.64 -17.32
CA ALA A 15 -9.12 -0.98 -16.30
C ALA A 15 -8.90 0.53 -16.29
N LEU A 16 -7.64 0.98 -16.42
CA LEU A 16 -7.30 2.40 -16.44
C LEU A 16 -7.90 3.12 -17.66
N ALA A 17 -7.93 2.47 -18.81
CA ALA A 17 -8.45 3.06 -20.05
C ALA A 17 -9.99 3.08 -20.11
N ILE A 18 -10.65 2.02 -19.62
CA ILE A 18 -12.09 1.83 -19.76
C ILE A 18 -12.87 2.29 -18.53
N TYR A 19 -12.28 2.17 -17.34
CA TYR A 19 -12.89 2.51 -16.05
C TYR A 19 -12.00 3.46 -15.23
N PRO A 20 -11.60 4.62 -15.78
CA PRO A 20 -10.68 5.54 -15.10
C PRO A 20 -11.20 6.00 -13.74
N ASP A 21 -12.51 6.18 -13.59
CA ASP A 21 -13.13 6.64 -12.34
C ASP A 21 -13.02 5.62 -11.21
N SER A 22 -12.76 4.35 -11.53
CA SER A 22 -12.48 3.32 -10.53
C SER A 22 -11.12 3.48 -9.86
N PHE A 23 -10.21 4.31 -10.39
CA PHE A 23 -8.88 4.55 -9.83
C PHE A 23 -8.89 5.65 -8.77
N ASN A 24 -9.58 5.36 -7.67
CA ASN A 24 -9.51 6.18 -6.46
C ASN A 24 -8.28 5.78 -5.61
N LEU A 25 -7.62 6.77 -5.01
CA LEU A 25 -6.48 6.64 -4.08
C LEU A 25 -6.94 6.58 -2.61
N SER A 26 -8.23 6.42 -2.38
CA SER A 26 -8.78 6.19 -1.05
C SER A 26 -8.31 4.84 -0.52
N TRP A 27 -8.10 4.80 0.79
CA TRP A 27 -7.49 3.68 1.51
C TRP A 27 -8.29 2.37 1.43
N ASN A 28 -9.60 2.43 1.19
CA ASN A 28 -10.48 1.27 1.06
C ASN A 28 -11.39 1.30 -0.18
N GLN A 29 -11.12 2.18 -1.14
CA GLN A 29 -11.92 2.29 -2.35
C GLN A 29 -11.06 2.37 -3.60
N GLY A 30 -11.47 1.62 -4.61
CA GLY A 30 -10.96 1.72 -5.96
C GLY A 30 -9.69 0.92 -6.26
N ARG A 31 -9.21 1.11 -7.47
CA ARG A 31 -8.08 0.42 -8.09
C ARG A 31 -6.80 1.24 -8.10
N GLY A 32 -6.72 2.33 -7.34
CA GLY A 32 -5.51 3.17 -7.26
C GLY A 32 -4.24 2.35 -6.97
N GLY A 33 -4.38 1.34 -6.10
CA GLY A 33 -3.32 0.38 -5.80
C GLY A 33 -2.74 -0.36 -7.02
N PHE A 34 -3.51 -0.58 -8.07
CA PHE A 34 -3.03 -1.25 -9.28
C PHE A 34 -1.94 -0.46 -10.00
N LEU A 35 -1.92 0.88 -9.87
CA LEU A 35 -0.86 1.72 -10.43
C LEU A 35 0.48 1.41 -9.76
N PHE A 36 0.51 1.18 -8.44
CA PHE A 36 1.73 0.75 -7.74
C PHE A 36 2.17 -0.65 -8.17
N ALA A 37 1.22 -1.59 -8.30
CA ALA A 37 1.52 -2.91 -8.83
C ALA A 37 2.10 -2.84 -10.25
N LEU A 38 1.60 -1.94 -11.10
CA LEU A 38 2.13 -1.70 -12.45
C LEU A 38 3.55 -1.12 -12.41
N VAL A 39 3.83 -0.16 -11.53
CA VAL A 39 5.18 0.38 -11.34
C VAL A 39 6.14 -0.72 -10.91
N PHE A 40 5.76 -1.57 -9.93
CA PHE A 40 6.60 -2.71 -9.51
C PHE A 40 6.80 -3.73 -10.64
N LEU A 41 5.73 -4.07 -11.37
CA LEU A 41 5.78 -4.97 -12.53
C LEU A 41 6.81 -4.47 -13.56
N VAL A 42 6.71 -3.20 -13.96
CA VAL A 42 7.63 -2.58 -14.92
C VAL A 42 9.04 -2.54 -14.36
N ALA A 43 9.23 -2.04 -13.14
CA ALA A 43 10.54 -1.91 -12.50
C ALA A 43 11.27 -3.26 -12.36
N GLU A 44 10.55 -4.35 -12.10
CA GLU A 44 11.15 -5.67 -11.94
C GLU A 44 11.42 -6.40 -13.24
N LEU A 45 10.62 -6.15 -14.30
CA LEU A 45 10.73 -6.86 -15.58
C LEU A 45 11.55 -6.11 -16.64
N VAL A 46 11.63 -4.78 -16.57
CA VAL A 46 12.42 -3.99 -17.52
C VAL A 46 13.90 -4.38 -17.43
N GLY A 47 14.52 -4.63 -18.58
CA GLY A 47 15.94 -5.02 -18.67
C GLY A 47 16.21 -6.50 -18.36
N LEU A 48 15.21 -7.31 -17.98
CA LEU A 48 15.40 -8.75 -17.81
C LEU A 48 15.59 -9.45 -19.17
N LYS A 49 16.71 -10.16 -19.31
CA LYS A 49 17.02 -11.00 -20.48
C LYS A 49 16.24 -12.32 -20.51
N LEU A 50 15.52 -12.66 -19.44
CA LEU A 50 14.78 -13.92 -19.28
C LEU A 50 13.40 -13.87 -19.95
N ALA A 51 13.34 -13.74 -21.28
CA ALA A 51 12.05 -13.70 -21.98
C ALA A 51 11.27 -15.03 -21.86
N PRO A 52 9.94 -15.00 -21.65
CA PRO A 52 9.12 -16.21 -21.72
C PRO A 52 9.12 -16.78 -23.14
N SER A 53 8.98 -18.11 -23.27
CA SER A 53 8.85 -18.76 -24.57
C SER A 53 7.52 -18.41 -25.23
N MET A 54 7.47 -18.49 -26.57
CA MET A 54 6.26 -18.18 -27.34
C MET A 54 5.04 -18.99 -26.86
N ARG A 55 5.23 -20.29 -26.56
CA ARG A 55 4.18 -21.14 -26.01
C ARG A 55 3.61 -20.60 -24.69
N ARG A 56 4.48 -20.13 -23.78
CA ARG A 56 4.06 -19.55 -22.49
C ARG A 56 3.35 -18.21 -22.68
N LEU A 57 3.79 -17.40 -23.64
CA LEU A 57 3.11 -16.16 -24.00
C LEU A 57 1.68 -16.41 -24.50
N ILE A 58 1.51 -17.35 -25.43
CA ILE A 58 0.19 -17.70 -25.97
C ILE A 58 -0.73 -18.20 -24.85
N ILE A 59 -0.22 -19.02 -23.92
CA ILE A 59 -0.99 -19.50 -22.76
C ILE A 59 -1.39 -18.36 -21.80
N SER A 60 -0.57 -17.32 -21.66
CA SER A 60 -0.89 -16.20 -20.76
C SER A 60 -1.96 -15.23 -21.29
N ILE A 61 -2.19 -15.19 -22.61
CA ILE A 61 -3.22 -14.32 -23.22
C ILE A 61 -4.63 -14.63 -22.70
N PRO A 62 -5.14 -15.88 -22.74
CA PRO A 62 -6.47 -16.18 -22.22
C PRO A 62 -6.57 -15.95 -20.70
N MET A 63 -5.47 -16.05 -19.96
CA MET A 63 -5.46 -15.69 -18.53
C MET A 63 -5.71 -14.19 -18.34
N ALA A 64 -5.04 -13.34 -19.13
CA ALA A 64 -5.25 -11.89 -19.10
C ALA A 64 -6.67 -11.52 -19.56
N ALA A 65 -7.18 -12.19 -20.60
CA ALA A 65 -8.55 -12.03 -21.06
C ALA A 65 -9.56 -12.39 -19.96
N GLY A 66 -9.34 -13.49 -19.21
CA GLY A 66 -10.21 -13.88 -18.11
C GLY A 66 -10.29 -12.83 -16.99
N VAL A 67 -9.17 -12.19 -16.65
CA VAL A 67 -9.17 -11.09 -15.67
C VAL A 67 -9.84 -9.84 -16.23
N ILE A 68 -9.64 -9.52 -17.51
CA ILE A 68 -10.36 -8.42 -18.17
C ILE A 68 -11.86 -8.68 -18.16
N THR A 69 -12.31 -9.90 -18.46
CA THR A 69 -13.72 -10.29 -18.35
C THR A 69 -14.24 -10.13 -16.92
N TYR A 70 -13.46 -10.56 -15.91
CA TYR A 70 -13.81 -10.32 -14.51
C TYR A 70 -13.99 -8.83 -14.20
N LEU A 71 -13.07 -7.97 -14.65
CA LEU A 71 -13.17 -6.52 -14.43
C LEU A 71 -14.39 -5.90 -15.13
N ILE A 72 -14.74 -6.39 -16.32
CA ILE A 72 -15.99 -5.99 -16.99
C ILE A 72 -17.20 -6.41 -16.15
N LEU A 73 -17.20 -7.64 -15.61
CA LEU A 73 -18.29 -8.15 -14.77
C LEU A 73 -18.44 -7.35 -13.47
N MET A 74 -17.32 -6.91 -12.87
CA MET A 74 -17.32 -6.01 -11.71
C MET A 74 -18.14 -4.75 -12.00
N GLU A 75 -17.90 -4.10 -13.13
CA GLU A 75 -18.61 -2.87 -13.52
C GLU A 75 -20.02 -3.10 -14.05
N SER A 76 -20.37 -4.33 -14.44
CA SER A 76 -21.68 -4.68 -15.00
C SER A 76 -22.65 -5.30 -13.98
N GLY A 77 -22.34 -5.28 -12.67
CA GLY A 77 -23.25 -5.70 -11.60
C GLY A 77 -22.70 -6.74 -10.62
N LEU A 78 -21.48 -7.27 -10.82
CA LEU A 78 -20.87 -8.17 -9.82
C LEU A 78 -20.54 -7.41 -8.52
N GLN A 79 -20.28 -6.10 -8.58
CA GLN A 79 -20.15 -5.26 -7.39
C GLN A 79 -21.41 -5.29 -6.51
N ASP A 80 -22.61 -5.23 -7.10
CA ASP A 80 -23.87 -5.27 -6.34
C ASP A 80 -24.07 -6.64 -5.66
N ILE A 81 -23.69 -7.72 -6.34
CA ILE A 81 -23.75 -9.08 -5.79
C ILE A 81 -22.78 -9.21 -4.60
N LEU A 82 -21.56 -8.69 -4.74
CA LEU A 82 -20.60 -8.66 -3.64
C LEU A 82 -21.12 -7.82 -2.48
N ALA A 83 -21.70 -6.66 -2.76
CA ALA A 83 -22.31 -5.79 -1.75
C ALA A 83 -23.45 -6.50 -0.99
N SER A 84 -24.35 -7.18 -1.70
CA SER A 84 -25.47 -7.89 -1.08
C SER A 84 -25.02 -9.09 -0.25
N SER A 85 -23.95 -9.77 -0.66
CA SER A 85 -23.41 -10.91 0.10
C SER A 85 -22.68 -10.49 1.38
N ALA A 86 -22.28 -9.22 1.52
CA ALA A 86 -21.51 -8.74 2.66
C ALA A 86 -22.19 -9.04 4.01
N SER A 87 -23.52 -8.86 4.08
CA SER A 87 -24.30 -9.12 5.30
C SER A 87 -24.28 -10.60 5.72
N GLU A 88 -24.28 -11.52 4.76
CA GLU A 88 -24.26 -12.97 5.00
C GLU A 88 -22.93 -13.43 5.63
N TYR A 89 -21.83 -12.76 5.28
CA TYR A 89 -20.50 -13.06 5.78
C TYR A 89 -20.13 -12.26 7.04
N GLY A 90 -21.02 -11.43 7.57
CA GLY A 90 -20.73 -10.58 8.73
C GLY A 90 -19.69 -9.49 8.44
N VAL A 91 -19.60 -9.05 7.19
CA VAL A 91 -18.73 -7.93 6.79
C VAL A 91 -19.28 -6.63 7.37
N GLN A 92 -18.38 -5.83 7.94
CA GLN A 92 -18.71 -4.53 8.52
C GLN A 92 -18.44 -3.37 7.57
N LEU A 93 -17.38 -3.44 6.75
CA LEU A 93 -17.07 -2.45 5.71
C LEU A 93 -17.21 -3.04 4.30
N VAL A 94 -18.35 -2.72 3.68
CA VAL A 94 -18.74 -3.26 2.36
C VAL A 94 -17.80 -2.83 1.24
N TYR A 95 -17.31 -1.59 1.26
CA TYR A 95 -16.36 -1.13 0.23
C TYR A 95 -15.07 -1.95 0.24
N SER A 96 -14.48 -2.16 1.42
CA SER A 96 -13.27 -2.96 1.58
C SER A 96 -13.50 -4.40 1.10
N TRP A 97 -14.68 -4.97 1.37
CA TRP A 97 -15.09 -6.28 0.86
C TRP A 97 -15.17 -6.36 -0.66
N ILE A 98 -15.82 -5.38 -1.31
CA ILE A 98 -15.96 -5.33 -2.77
C ILE A 98 -14.57 -5.23 -3.43
N TRP A 99 -13.77 -4.25 -3.01
CA TRP A 99 -12.49 -3.97 -3.65
C TRP A 99 -11.41 -4.99 -3.31
N MET A 100 -11.48 -5.67 -2.17
CA MET A 100 -10.57 -6.77 -1.82
C MET A 100 -10.47 -7.80 -2.94
N TRP A 101 -11.59 -8.16 -3.57
CA TRP A 101 -11.63 -9.19 -4.61
C TRP A 101 -10.84 -8.79 -5.86
N ASP A 102 -10.86 -7.52 -6.24
CA ASP A 102 -10.04 -7.00 -7.35
C ASP A 102 -8.55 -7.24 -7.08
N PHE A 103 -8.09 -6.98 -5.85
CA PHE A 103 -6.71 -7.23 -5.43
C PHE A 103 -6.38 -8.73 -5.33
N VAL A 104 -7.31 -9.56 -4.86
CA VAL A 104 -7.16 -11.03 -4.83
C VAL A 104 -6.98 -11.57 -6.25
N VAL A 105 -7.90 -11.25 -7.16
CA VAL A 105 -7.87 -11.74 -8.54
C VAL A 105 -6.60 -11.29 -9.25
N MET A 106 -6.23 -10.02 -9.12
CA MET A 106 -4.99 -9.50 -9.72
C MET A 106 -3.73 -10.13 -9.12
N SER A 107 -3.69 -10.36 -7.80
CA SER A 107 -2.56 -11.03 -7.14
C SER A 107 -2.38 -12.47 -7.63
N LEU A 108 -3.50 -13.23 -7.71
CA LEU A 108 -3.50 -14.59 -8.24
C LEU A 108 -3.07 -14.63 -9.71
N PHE A 109 -3.58 -13.70 -10.52
CA PHE A 109 -3.23 -13.57 -11.92
C PHE A 109 -1.74 -13.31 -12.13
N LEU A 110 -1.16 -12.28 -11.48
CA LEU A 110 0.26 -11.97 -11.63
C LEU A 110 1.14 -13.10 -11.10
N THR A 111 0.75 -13.71 -9.97
CA THR A 111 1.45 -14.89 -9.44
C THR A 111 1.45 -16.03 -10.47
N ALA A 112 0.29 -16.34 -11.05
CA ALA A 112 0.15 -17.41 -12.02
C ALA A 112 0.94 -17.13 -13.31
N ILE A 113 0.90 -15.90 -13.83
CA ILE A 113 1.73 -15.50 -14.98
C ILE A 113 3.22 -15.63 -14.66
N PHE A 114 3.66 -15.19 -13.48
CA PHE A 114 5.08 -15.26 -13.14
C PHE A 114 5.56 -16.68 -12.86
N VAL A 115 4.72 -17.52 -12.26
CA VAL A 115 4.98 -18.97 -12.17
C VAL A 115 5.09 -19.57 -13.56
N LEU A 116 4.21 -19.22 -14.50
CA LEU A 116 4.26 -19.69 -15.88
C LEU A 116 5.55 -19.25 -16.59
N TYR A 117 5.95 -17.99 -16.42
CA TYR A 117 7.12 -17.42 -17.10
C TYR A 117 8.44 -17.90 -16.51
N PHE A 118 8.55 -17.93 -15.18
CA PHE A 118 9.81 -18.11 -14.47
C PHE A 118 9.89 -19.39 -13.62
N GLY A 119 8.81 -20.16 -13.55
CA GLY A 119 8.71 -21.31 -12.64
C GLY A 119 8.88 -20.89 -11.18
N ARG A 120 9.38 -21.79 -10.33
CA ARG A 120 9.64 -21.53 -8.90
C ARG A 120 10.58 -20.34 -8.62
N ARG A 121 11.34 -19.88 -9.61
CA ARG A 121 12.29 -18.76 -9.45
C ARG A 121 11.61 -17.39 -9.43
N TRP A 122 10.31 -17.31 -9.73
CA TRP A 122 9.57 -16.04 -9.79
C TRP A 122 9.71 -15.19 -8.52
N ILE A 123 9.68 -15.83 -7.34
CA ILE A 123 9.79 -15.19 -6.01
C ILE A 123 11.11 -14.42 -5.87
N ARG A 124 12.15 -14.80 -6.62
CA ARG A 124 13.45 -14.08 -6.61
C ARG A 124 13.59 -13.09 -7.76
N ILE A 125 12.74 -13.18 -8.78
CA ILE A 125 12.85 -12.40 -10.02
C ILE A 125 11.93 -11.19 -9.97
N ALA A 126 10.64 -11.42 -9.75
CA ALA A 126 9.59 -10.40 -9.74
C ALA A 126 8.54 -10.63 -8.62
N PRO A 127 8.94 -10.64 -7.34
CA PRO A 127 8.00 -10.81 -6.22
C PRO A 127 7.16 -9.57 -5.87
N ALA A 128 7.61 -8.35 -6.20
CA ALA A 128 7.09 -7.14 -5.57
C ALA A 128 5.63 -6.87 -5.93
N ALA A 129 5.24 -6.96 -7.21
CA ALA A 129 3.87 -6.69 -7.62
C ALA A 129 2.84 -7.69 -7.03
N PRO A 130 3.04 -9.02 -7.12
CA PRO A 130 2.15 -9.98 -6.45
C PRO A 130 2.09 -9.82 -4.93
N MET A 131 3.23 -9.57 -4.27
CA MET A 131 3.26 -9.37 -2.83
C MET A 131 2.53 -8.11 -2.39
N PHE A 132 2.67 -7.02 -3.15
CA PHE A 132 1.93 -5.78 -2.90
C PHE A 132 0.42 -6.02 -3.04
N LEU A 133 -0.04 -6.58 -4.15
CA LEU A 133 -1.46 -6.85 -4.38
C LEU A 133 -2.05 -7.81 -3.34
N GLY A 134 -1.33 -8.89 -3.02
CA GLY A 134 -1.74 -9.83 -1.98
C GLY A 134 -1.77 -9.19 -0.59
N GLY A 135 -0.81 -8.32 -0.28
CA GLY A 135 -0.80 -7.51 0.94
C GLY A 135 -2.01 -6.60 1.04
N SER A 136 -2.32 -5.85 -0.03
CA SER A 136 -3.50 -4.99 -0.10
C SER A 136 -4.79 -5.79 0.07
N ALA A 137 -4.90 -6.97 -0.55
CA ALA A 137 -6.05 -7.86 -0.33
C ALA A 137 -6.19 -8.28 1.13
N ILE A 138 -5.09 -8.64 1.81
CA ILE A 138 -5.12 -8.97 3.24
C ILE A 138 -5.57 -7.75 4.07
N ILE A 139 -5.06 -6.56 3.78
CA ILE A 139 -5.42 -5.34 4.50
C ILE A 139 -6.90 -5.01 4.31
N LEU A 140 -7.40 -5.05 3.07
CA LEU A 140 -8.83 -4.82 2.77
C LEU A 140 -9.71 -5.89 3.41
N SER A 141 -9.23 -7.14 3.51
CA SER A 141 -9.92 -8.21 4.24
C SER A 141 -10.01 -7.90 5.73
N LEU A 142 -8.88 -7.55 6.36
CA LEU A 142 -8.85 -7.18 7.77
C LEU A 142 -9.76 -6.00 8.04
N ASP A 143 -9.79 -5.01 7.14
CA ASP A 143 -10.67 -3.86 7.26
C ASP A 143 -12.15 -4.20 7.04
N ALA A 144 -12.47 -5.11 6.11
CA ALA A 144 -13.83 -5.56 5.87
C ALA A 144 -14.45 -6.25 7.12
N PHE A 145 -13.67 -7.05 7.85
CA PHE A 145 -14.15 -7.83 8.98
C PHE A 145 -13.87 -7.20 10.36
N PHE A 146 -12.78 -6.43 10.47
CA PHE A 146 -12.30 -5.81 11.70
C PHE A 146 -11.95 -4.33 11.46
N PRO A 147 -12.94 -3.50 11.08
CA PRO A 147 -12.71 -2.11 10.75
C PRO A 147 -12.33 -1.28 11.98
N TYR A 148 -11.81 -0.07 11.73
CA TYR A 148 -11.63 0.96 12.75
C TYR A 148 -10.73 0.49 13.90
N ASP A 149 -11.24 0.47 15.14
CA ASP A 149 -10.51 0.11 16.36
C ASP A 149 -10.77 -1.33 16.83
N THR A 150 -11.54 -2.11 16.08
CA THR A 150 -11.96 -3.47 16.49
C THR A 150 -10.82 -4.50 16.47
N LEU A 151 -9.74 -4.22 15.71
CA LEU A 151 -8.56 -5.08 15.64
C LEU A 151 -7.58 -4.75 16.77
N GLY A 152 -7.94 -5.16 17.99
CA GLY A 152 -7.31 -4.78 19.26
C GLY A 152 -5.77 -4.74 19.29
N PRO A 153 -5.06 -5.79 18.84
CA PRO A 153 -3.59 -5.78 18.84
C PRO A 153 -2.97 -4.68 17.98
N LEU A 154 -3.56 -4.32 16.84
CA LEU A 154 -3.07 -3.26 15.97
C LEU A 154 -3.46 -1.88 16.48
N GLN A 155 -4.61 -1.77 17.16
CA GLN A 155 -5.07 -0.53 17.77
C GLN A 155 -4.27 -0.14 19.02
N TYR A 156 -3.66 -1.11 19.71
CA TYR A 156 -2.92 -0.89 20.96
C TYR A 156 -1.84 0.19 20.87
N ILE A 157 -1.17 0.33 19.72
CA ILE A 157 -0.09 1.32 19.55
C ILE A 157 -0.62 2.75 19.33
N VAL A 158 -1.88 2.90 18.93
CA VAL A 158 -2.43 4.16 18.43
C VAL A 158 -2.50 5.24 19.51
N PRO A 159 -2.97 4.96 20.75
CA PRO A 159 -3.01 5.97 21.82
C PRO A 159 -1.65 6.61 22.10
N TYR A 160 -0.56 5.85 22.01
CA TYR A 160 0.78 6.39 22.22
C TYR A 160 1.19 7.38 21.13
N LEU A 161 0.85 7.10 19.87
CA LEU A 161 1.11 8.01 18.75
C LEU A 161 0.26 9.29 18.84
N VAL A 162 -1.00 9.16 19.25
CA VAL A 162 -1.90 10.29 19.49
C VAL A 162 -1.37 11.18 20.61
N GLN A 163 -0.97 10.60 21.75
CA GLN A 163 -0.39 11.35 22.87
C GLN A 163 0.91 12.05 22.49
N ALA A 164 1.79 11.38 21.74
CA ALA A 164 3.02 12.01 21.24
C ALA A 164 2.72 13.22 20.35
N ASN A 165 1.69 13.14 19.49
CA ASN A 165 1.25 14.27 18.68
C ASN A 165 0.71 15.43 19.51
N VAL A 166 -0.10 15.15 20.54
CA VAL A 166 -0.54 16.19 21.48
C VAL A 166 0.63 16.90 22.13
N GLY A 167 1.65 16.14 22.57
CA GLY A 167 2.88 16.70 23.12
C GLY A 167 3.59 17.64 22.14
N LEU A 168 3.70 17.25 20.86
CA LEU A 168 4.28 18.10 19.81
C LEU A 168 3.47 19.38 19.57
N ILE A 169 2.14 19.28 19.55
CA ILE A 169 1.25 20.44 19.36
C ILE A 169 1.41 21.45 20.49
N GLN A 170 1.46 20.95 21.74
CA GLN A 170 1.64 21.80 22.92
C GLN A 170 3.05 22.41 22.97
N LEU A 171 4.09 21.64 22.65
CA LEU A 171 5.47 22.11 22.59
C LEU A 171 5.66 23.24 21.57
N LEU A 172 4.94 23.18 20.45
CA LEU A 172 5.01 24.17 19.37
C LEU A 172 3.97 25.28 19.50
N GLU A 173 3.19 25.31 20.58
CA GLU A 173 2.18 26.33 20.88
C GLU A 173 1.15 26.54 19.74
N LEU A 174 0.78 25.46 19.04
CA LEU A 174 -0.07 25.53 17.84
C LEU A 174 -1.57 25.67 18.15
N GLY A 175 -1.95 25.50 19.41
CA GLY A 175 -3.33 25.51 19.88
C GLY A 175 -3.47 24.67 21.14
N THR A 176 -4.72 24.39 21.52
CA THR A 176 -4.98 23.46 22.64
C THR A 176 -5.31 22.08 22.10
N ALA A 177 -4.63 21.07 22.62
CA ALA A 177 -4.83 19.68 22.25
C ALA A 177 -4.85 18.79 23.49
N THR A 178 -5.78 17.85 23.54
CA THR A 178 -5.84 16.79 24.55
C THR A 178 -6.16 15.46 23.88
N ALA A 179 -5.78 14.36 24.53
CA ALA A 179 -6.01 13.01 24.00
C ALA A 179 -6.77 12.16 25.01
N ARG A 180 -7.67 11.31 24.50
CA ARG A 180 -8.29 10.23 25.24
C ARG A 180 -8.33 9.00 24.34
N ASP A 181 -7.65 7.94 24.75
CA ASP A 181 -7.49 6.72 23.96
C ASP A 181 -6.96 7.04 22.54
N ASN A 182 -7.73 6.74 21.51
CA ASN A 182 -7.39 7.02 20.12
C ASN A 182 -8.03 8.31 19.56
N ILE A 183 -8.64 9.12 20.43
CA ILE A 183 -9.31 10.37 20.09
C ILE A 183 -8.45 11.55 20.50
N MET A 184 -8.29 12.51 19.59
CA MET A 184 -7.63 13.78 19.81
C MET A 184 -8.65 14.92 19.75
N PHE A 185 -8.72 15.70 20.81
CA PHE A 185 -9.53 16.91 20.87
C PHE A 185 -8.63 18.11 20.57
N LEU A 186 -8.98 18.85 19.53
CA LEU A 186 -8.22 19.99 19.03
C LEU A 186 -9.07 21.24 19.14
N ARG A 187 -8.44 22.36 19.51
CA ARG A 187 -9.04 23.68 19.43
C ARG A 187 -8.00 24.68 18.97
N GLY A 188 -8.21 25.15 17.74
CA GLY A 188 -7.34 26.07 17.03
C GLY A 188 -8.06 27.32 16.58
N ASP A 189 -7.52 27.96 15.55
CA ASP A 189 -7.87 29.32 15.12
C ASP A 189 -9.24 29.39 14.42
N HIS A 190 -9.79 28.24 14.01
CA HIS A 190 -11.05 28.14 13.28
C HIS A 190 -12.14 27.35 14.03
N GLY A 191 -11.89 27.01 15.30
CA GLY A 191 -12.84 26.31 16.15
C GLY A 191 -12.32 24.98 16.67
N PRO A 192 -13.18 24.23 17.39
CA PRO A 192 -12.86 22.90 17.88
C PRO A 192 -13.03 21.85 16.78
N MET A 193 -12.17 20.82 16.80
CA MET A 193 -12.28 19.65 15.95
C MET A 193 -11.90 18.39 16.75
N VAL A 194 -12.53 17.27 16.44
CA VAL A 194 -12.24 15.98 17.07
C VAL A 194 -11.74 15.02 16.00
N LEU A 195 -10.56 14.46 16.21
CA LEU A 195 -9.95 13.49 15.32
C LEU A 195 -9.92 12.13 16.01
N GLN A 196 -10.52 11.12 15.40
CA GLN A 196 -10.37 9.74 15.85
C GLN A 196 -9.36 9.04 14.95
N VAL A 197 -8.33 8.47 15.56
CA VAL A 197 -7.24 7.80 14.85
C VAL A 197 -7.42 6.29 14.94
N PHE A 198 -7.52 5.62 13.81
CA PHE A 198 -7.60 4.16 13.73
C PHE A 198 -6.24 3.58 13.34
N TRP A 199 -6.02 2.28 13.61
CA TRP A 199 -4.76 1.61 13.26
C TRP A 199 -4.34 1.79 11.79
N PRO A 200 -5.25 1.80 10.77
CA PRO A 200 -4.82 2.03 9.39
C PRO A 200 -4.20 3.42 9.22
N SER A 201 -4.84 4.45 9.78
CA SER A 201 -4.39 5.84 9.73
C SER A 201 -3.19 6.13 10.62
N ALA A 202 -3.03 5.38 11.71
CA ALA A 202 -1.89 5.48 12.62
C ALA A 202 -0.57 4.96 12.02
N GLY A 203 -0.63 4.35 10.83
CA GLY A 203 0.54 3.93 10.09
C GLY A 203 0.79 2.43 10.06
N VAL A 204 -0.07 1.62 10.68
CA VAL A 204 0.06 0.15 10.63
C VAL A 204 -0.08 -0.36 9.20
N HIS A 205 -1.02 0.20 8.42
CA HIS A 205 -1.16 -0.10 6.99
C HIS A 205 0.16 0.16 6.24
N SER A 206 0.76 1.33 6.45
CA SER A 206 2.05 1.70 5.85
C SER A 206 3.20 0.77 6.28
N VAL A 207 3.24 0.35 7.56
CA VAL A 207 4.24 -0.61 8.06
C VAL A 207 4.10 -1.98 7.39
N ILE A 208 2.87 -2.45 7.16
CA ILE A 208 2.60 -3.71 6.45
C ILE A 208 3.09 -3.60 5.00
N ILE A 209 2.68 -2.56 4.27
CA ILE A 209 3.11 -2.34 2.88
C ILE A 209 4.64 -2.24 2.80
N TYR A 210 5.25 -1.43 3.66
CA TYR A 210 6.71 -1.30 3.76
C TYR A 210 7.35 -2.69 3.97
N SER A 211 6.84 -3.48 4.90
CA SER A 211 7.40 -4.79 5.24
C SER A 211 7.36 -5.75 4.06
N LEU A 212 6.26 -5.76 3.30
CA LEU A 212 6.12 -6.60 2.12
C LEU A 212 7.07 -6.16 0.99
N VAL A 213 7.07 -4.86 0.65
CA VAL A 213 7.89 -4.32 -0.44
C VAL A 213 9.38 -4.41 -0.10
N MET A 214 9.77 -4.02 1.11
CA MET A 214 11.16 -4.13 1.58
C MET A 214 11.60 -5.58 1.69
N GLY A 215 10.73 -6.47 2.18
CA GLY A 215 10.99 -7.90 2.25
C GLY A 215 11.31 -8.48 0.87
N ALA A 216 10.45 -8.22 -0.12
CA ALA A 216 10.64 -8.59 -1.51
C ALA A 216 11.98 -8.07 -2.08
N PHE A 217 12.24 -6.77 -1.87
CA PHE A 217 13.47 -6.11 -2.34
C PHE A 217 14.73 -6.73 -1.71
N LEU A 218 14.74 -6.93 -0.40
CA LEU A 218 15.86 -7.52 0.32
C LEU A 218 16.07 -8.99 -0.05
N LEU A 219 15.01 -9.77 -0.31
CA LEU A 219 15.13 -11.16 -0.77
C LEU A 219 15.92 -11.27 -2.08
N LYS A 220 15.72 -10.32 -3.00
CA LYS A 220 16.40 -10.27 -4.31
C LYS A 220 17.87 -9.88 -4.22
N MET A 221 18.25 -9.11 -3.20
CA MET A 221 19.62 -8.61 -3.07
C MET A 221 20.57 -9.59 -2.40
N ASN A 222 21.79 -9.66 -2.92
CA ASN A 222 22.88 -10.45 -2.34
C ASN A 222 23.54 -9.69 -1.17
N ILE A 223 22.80 -9.55 -0.07
CA ILE A 223 23.24 -8.88 1.17
C ILE A 223 23.29 -9.90 2.32
N PRO A 224 24.30 -9.86 3.19
CA PRO A 224 24.35 -10.65 4.42
C PRO A 224 23.10 -10.44 5.30
N PRO A 225 22.54 -11.50 5.92
CA PRO A 225 21.29 -11.43 6.68
C PRO A 225 21.26 -10.33 7.75
N ARG A 226 22.36 -10.13 8.48
CA ARG A 226 22.45 -9.08 9.52
C ARG A 226 22.15 -7.68 8.98
N ARG A 227 22.66 -7.35 7.79
CA ARG A 227 22.41 -6.03 7.17
C ARG A 227 21.00 -5.91 6.62
N LYS A 228 20.44 -7.00 6.08
CA LYS A 228 19.01 -7.05 5.70
C LYS A 228 18.13 -6.71 6.90
N ALA A 229 18.38 -7.34 8.05
CA ALA A 229 17.64 -7.07 9.28
C ALA A 229 17.79 -5.61 9.75
N ILE A 230 18.99 -5.03 9.68
CA ILE A 230 19.21 -3.61 10.02
C ILE A 230 18.43 -2.68 9.09
N TYR A 231 18.52 -2.86 7.77
CA TYR A 231 17.76 -2.01 6.83
C TYR A 231 16.26 -2.17 7.01
N PHE A 232 15.79 -3.39 7.26
CA PHE A 232 14.38 -3.65 7.52
C PHE A 232 13.90 -2.92 8.79
N GLY A 233 14.64 -3.04 9.90
CA GLY A 233 14.31 -2.35 11.15
C GLY A 233 14.37 -0.83 11.03
N LEU A 234 15.40 -0.28 10.36
CA LEU A 234 15.51 1.16 10.13
C LEU A 234 14.37 1.72 9.29
N GLY A 235 13.91 0.98 8.28
CA GLY A 235 12.79 1.46 7.49
C GLY A 235 11.43 1.29 8.20
N ILE A 236 11.25 0.30 9.09
CA ILE A 236 10.10 0.28 10.01
C ILE A 236 10.10 1.55 10.87
N LEU A 237 11.23 1.86 11.50
CA LEU A 237 11.37 3.05 12.36
C LEU A 237 11.07 4.33 11.58
N GLY A 238 11.65 4.49 10.38
CA GLY A 238 11.36 5.65 9.55
C GLY A 238 9.92 5.71 9.07
N THR A 239 9.27 4.56 8.82
CA THR A 239 7.84 4.52 8.50
C THR A 239 6.99 4.99 9.70
N ILE A 240 7.33 4.61 10.93
CA ILE A 240 6.66 5.13 12.13
C ILE A 240 6.85 6.64 12.26
N ILE A 241 8.07 7.16 12.01
CA ILE A 241 8.36 8.60 12.05
C ILE A 241 7.54 9.36 11.00
N VAL A 242 7.44 8.85 9.77
CA VAL A 242 6.63 9.48 8.72
C VAL A 242 5.15 9.48 9.08
N ASN A 243 4.64 8.41 9.70
CA ASN A 243 3.26 8.38 10.18
C ASN A 243 3.01 9.33 11.35
N MET A 244 3.99 9.52 12.23
CA MET A 244 3.94 10.57 13.25
C MET A 244 3.83 11.96 12.63
N ILE A 245 4.64 12.25 11.61
CA ILE A 245 4.57 13.51 10.85
C ILE A 245 3.21 13.66 10.14
N ARG A 246 2.64 12.56 9.63
CA ARG A 246 1.31 12.56 9.01
C ARG A 246 0.23 12.96 10.00
N ILE A 247 0.12 12.28 11.14
CA ILE A 247 -0.87 12.62 12.18
C ILE A 247 -0.67 14.07 12.63
N PHE A 248 0.58 14.50 12.79
CA PHE A 248 0.90 15.88 13.17
C PHE A 248 0.40 16.87 12.11
N SER A 249 0.65 16.60 10.84
CA SER A 249 0.22 17.46 9.72
C SER A 249 -1.31 17.56 9.63
N LEU A 250 -2.02 16.44 9.84
CA LEU A 250 -3.48 16.42 9.89
C LEU A 250 -4.03 17.24 11.06
N SER A 251 -3.36 17.16 12.21
CA SER A 251 -3.72 17.92 13.40
C SER A 251 -3.43 19.41 13.22
N TRP A 252 -2.29 19.74 12.61
CA TRP A 252 -1.93 21.12 12.26
C TRP A 252 -2.93 21.73 11.28
N TYR A 253 -3.35 20.98 10.26
CA TYR A 253 -4.35 21.43 9.29
C TYR A 253 -5.70 21.72 9.97
N ALA A 254 -6.12 20.85 10.89
CA ALA A 254 -7.32 21.05 11.72
C ALA A 254 -7.21 22.27 12.65
N LEU A 255 -6.02 22.56 13.16
CA LEU A 255 -5.80 23.68 14.09
C LEU A 255 -5.67 25.03 13.38
N LYS A 256 -5.03 25.07 12.20
CA LYS A 256 -4.54 26.31 11.57
C LYS A 256 -5.17 26.65 10.22
N VAL A 257 -5.84 25.70 9.57
CA VAL A 257 -6.33 25.89 8.20
C VAL A 257 -7.84 25.71 8.07
N THR A 258 -8.43 24.72 8.74
CA THR A 258 -9.89 24.53 8.69
C THR A 258 -10.41 23.71 9.87
N ALA A 259 -11.60 24.05 10.37
CA ALA A 259 -12.40 23.18 11.23
C ALA A 259 -13.59 22.55 10.48
N ASP A 260 -13.67 22.75 9.17
CA ASP A 260 -14.64 22.10 8.28
C ASP A 260 -14.25 20.63 8.04
N PRO A 261 -15.07 19.65 8.47
CA PRO A 261 -14.79 18.23 8.32
C PRO A 261 -14.59 17.79 6.87
N GLN A 262 -15.32 18.38 5.92
CA GLN A 262 -15.25 17.96 4.52
C GLN A 262 -13.89 18.31 3.91
N ARG A 263 -13.45 19.56 4.09
CA ARG A 263 -12.12 20.01 3.63
C ARG A 263 -10.98 19.28 4.33
N TRP A 264 -11.17 18.92 5.59
CA TRP A 264 -10.18 18.12 6.31
C TRP A 264 -10.10 16.70 5.75
N GLU A 265 -11.24 16.06 5.45
CA GLU A 265 -11.28 14.70 4.90
C GLU A 265 -10.66 14.64 3.49
N GLU A 266 -10.86 15.68 2.67
CA GLU A 266 -10.17 15.81 1.38
C GLU A 266 -8.64 15.78 1.55
N PHE A 267 -8.10 16.54 2.51
CA PHE A 267 -6.66 16.51 2.82
C PHE A 267 -6.22 15.16 3.41
N HIS A 268 -7.02 14.61 4.33
CA HIS A 268 -6.75 13.33 4.98
C HIS A 268 -6.64 12.16 3.98
N SER A 269 -7.51 12.16 2.97
CA SER A 269 -7.55 11.12 1.94
C SER A 269 -6.25 10.99 1.15
N VAL A 270 -5.53 12.10 0.94
CA VAL A 270 -4.31 12.14 0.11
C VAL A 270 -3.02 12.19 0.94
N ALA A 271 -3.07 12.74 2.17
CA ALA A 271 -1.89 12.95 3.00
C ALA A 271 -1.10 11.66 3.31
N GLY A 272 -1.80 10.53 3.45
CA GLY A 272 -1.17 9.24 3.70
C GLY A 272 -0.23 8.81 2.58
N GLU A 273 -0.72 8.86 1.35
CA GLU A 273 0.04 8.41 0.18
C GLU A 273 1.19 9.37 -0.16
N ILE A 274 0.95 10.69 -0.10
CA ILE A 274 1.96 11.71 -0.40
C ILE A 274 3.15 11.64 0.54
N MET A 275 2.96 11.24 1.81
CA MET A 275 4.06 11.17 2.76
C MET A 275 4.75 9.80 2.75
N PHE A 276 3.97 8.72 2.70
CA PHE A 276 4.51 7.37 2.81
C PHE A 276 5.28 6.93 1.56
N LEU A 277 4.74 7.17 0.36
CA LEU A 277 5.33 6.64 -0.87
C LEU A 277 6.70 7.28 -1.18
N PRO A 278 6.88 8.62 -1.10
CA PRO A 278 8.20 9.20 -1.29
C PRO A 278 9.22 8.69 -0.29
N TRP A 279 8.82 8.49 0.98
CA TRP A 279 9.68 7.87 1.98
C TRP A 279 10.09 6.45 1.59
N LEU A 280 9.13 5.59 1.22
CA LEU A 280 9.40 4.21 0.84
C LEU A 280 10.39 4.14 -0.32
N PHE A 281 10.15 4.90 -1.39
CA PHE A 281 11.03 4.90 -2.57
C PHE A 281 12.39 5.52 -2.26
N ALA A 282 12.45 6.62 -1.51
CA ALA A 282 13.70 7.25 -1.10
C ALA A 282 14.55 6.28 -0.26
N PHE A 283 13.93 5.57 0.68
CA PHE A 283 14.64 4.61 1.53
C PHE A 283 15.17 3.41 0.72
N LEU A 284 14.35 2.82 -0.15
CA LEU A 284 14.78 1.75 -1.05
C LEU A 284 15.96 2.19 -1.94
N PHE A 285 15.89 3.42 -2.47
CA PHE A 285 16.93 3.99 -3.30
C PHE A 285 18.24 4.22 -2.52
N VAL A 286 18.16 4.74 -1.29
CA VAL A 286 19.32 4.91 -0.39
C VAL A 286 19.99 3.57 -0.12
N VAL A 287 19.22 2.54 0.25
CA VAL A 287 19.74 1.19 0.49
C VAL A 287 20.42 0.63 -0.76
N MET A 288 19.80 0.82 -1.93
CA MET A 288 20.36 0.39 -3.22
C MET A 288 21.70 1.08 -3.51
N ILE A 289 21.80 2.40 -3.30
CA ILE A 289 23.04 3.17 -3.52
C ILE A 289 24.14 2.67 -2.58
N ILE A 290 23.84 2.55 -1.30
CA ILE A 290 24.82 2.13 -0.28
C ILE A 290 25.40 0.76 -0.65
N GLU A 291 24.55 -0.20 -0.97
CA GLU A 291 24.99 -1.56 -1.29
C GLU A 291 25.69 -1.66 -2.64
N THR A 292 25.23 -0.92 -3.65
CA THR A 292 25.92 -0.85 -4.95
C THR A 292 27.33 -0.28 -4.80
N ARG A 293 27.50 0.81 -4.03
CA ARG A 293 28.82 1.40 -3.75
C ARG A 293 29.72 0.41 -3.00
N ARG A 294 29.16 -0.32 -2.03
CA ARG A 294 29.92 -1.30 -1.25
C ARG A 294 30.40 -2.47 -2.10
N MET A 295 29.53 -3.00 -2.96
CA MET A 295 29.89 -4.08 -3.89
C MET A 295 31.00 -3.67 -4.86
N ARG A 296 30.99 -2.42 -5.33
CA ARG A 296 32.08 -1.88 -6.18
C ARG A 296 33.40 -1.81 -5.42
N ARG A 297 33.39 -1.36 -4.15
CA ARG A 297 34.61 -1.28 -3.31
C ARG A 297 35.22 -2.65 -3.05
N ILE A 298 34.40 -3.66 -2.75
CA ILE A 298 34.88 -5.03 -2.52
C ILE A 298 35.56 -5.59 -3.78
N LYS A 299 34.98 -5.35 -4.97
CA LYS A 299 35.56 -5.77 -6.25
C LYS A 299 36.86 -5.04 -6.61
N SER A 300 37.04 -3.79 -6.19
CA SER A 300 38.28 -3.05 -6.44
C SER A 300 39.41 -3.41 -5.47
N SER A 301 39.09 -4.03 -4.33
CA SER A 301 40.06 -4.48 -3.32
C SER A 301 40.41 -5.97 -3.42
N SER A 302 39.80 -6.69 -4.37
CA SER A 302 40.05 -8.11 -4.68
C SER A 302 40.79 -8.23 -5.99
#